data_AF-A0A3D4X8X8-F1
#
_entry.id   AF-A0A3D4X8X8-F1
#
_cell.length_a   1.000
_cell.length_b   1.000
_cell.length_c   1.000
_cell.angle_alpha   90.00
_cell.angle_beta   90.00
_cell.angle_gamma   90.00
#
_symmetry.space_group_name_H-M   'P 1'
#
loop_
_entity.id
_entity.type
_entity.pdbx_description
1 polymer ?
#
loop_
_entity_poly.entity_id
_entity_poly.type
_entity_poly.pdbx_seq_one_letter_code
_entity_poly.pdbx_strand_id
1 'polypeptide(L)'
;DSFGKIPAEPLSYFELMEDYFMLMKILYENLDIGSQTRKPESPDLSSLRSMMAYIEEHYMEHITLADIALSGACCKSKCSLLFKKYLRDTPITYTTKLRLRKSLSTLLG
;
A
#
# COMPACT_ATOMS: atom_id res chain seq x y z
N ASP A 1 2.69 -24.52 -29.68
CA ASP A 1 2.34 -23.11 -29.93
C ASP A 1 0.91 -23.00 -30.42
N SER A 2 -0.03 -22.70 -29.52
CA SER A 2 -1.44 -22.54 -29.84
C SER A 2 -2.02 -21.35 -29.05
N PHE A 3 -1.42 -20.19 -29.25
CA PHE A 3 -2.14 -18.94 -29.08
C PHE A 3 -2.64 -18.56 -30.47
N GLY A 4 -3.88 -18.99 -30.76
CA GLY A 4 -4.57 -18.58 -31.97
C GLY A 4 -4.53 -17.06 -32.09
N LYS A 5 -3.96 -16.56 -33.19
CA LYS A 5 -4.22 -15.20 -33.64
C LYS A 5 -5.71 -15.12 -33.93
N ILE A 6 -6.48 -14.60 -32.98
CA ILE A 6 -7.82 -14.11 -33.26
C ILE A 6 -7.60 -12.88 -34.14
N PRO A 7 -8.04 -12.86 -35.41
CA PRO A 7 -7.97 -11.65 -36.20
C PRO A 7 -8.80 -10.61 -35.46
N ALA A 8 -8.16 -9.53 -35.00
CA ALA A 8 -8.87 -8.41 -34.42
C ALA A 8 -9.73 -7.80 -35.54
N GLU A 9 -11.03 -8.13 -35.54
CA GLU A 9 -11.99 -7.41 -36.35
C GLU A 9 -11.88 -5.92 -36.00
N PRO A 10 -12.05 -5.00 -36.95
CA PRO A 10 -11.82 -3.57 -36.73
C PRO A 10 -12.66 -2.98 -35.57
N LEU A 11 -13.71 -3.68 -35.12
CA LEU A 11 -14.56 -3.30 -34.00
C LEU A 11 -14.19 -3.97 -32.66
N SER A 12 -13.28 -4.95 -32.63
CA SER A 12 -13.01 -5.75 -31.41
C SER A 12 -12.45 -4.92 -30.25
N TYR A 13 -11.71 -3.85 -30.54
CA TYR A 13 -11.24 -2.91 -29.51
C TYR A 13 -12.39 -2.04 -28.99
N PHE A 14 -13.29 -1.62 -29.88
CA PHE A 14 -14.45 -0.83 -29.51
C PHE A 14 -15.37 -1.63 -28.58
N GLU A 15 -15.67 -2.87 -28.94
CA GLU A 15 -16.45 -3.81 -28.11
C GLU A 15 -15.81 -4.03 -26.74
N LEU A 16 -14.49 -4.24 -26.68
CA LEU A 16 -13.77 -4.40 -25.41
C LEU A 16 -13.82 -3.14 -24.53
N MET A 17 -13.76 -1.95 -25.14
CA MET A 17 -13.91 -0.69 -24.41
C MET A 17 -15.35 -0.51 -23.91
N GLU A 18 -16.35 -0.85 -24.72
CA GLU A 18 -17.76 -0.82 -24.32
C GLU A 18 -18.03 -1.76 -23.14
N ASP A 19 -17.54 -2.99 -23.21
CA ASP A 19 -17.63 -3.97 -22.13
C ASP A 19 -16.96 -3.47 -20.85
N TYR A 20 -15.78 -2.88 -20.96
CA TYR A 20 -15.07 -2.27 -19.84
C TYR A 20 -15.89 -1.14 -19.20
N PHE A 21 -16.42 -0.22 -19.99
CA PHE A 21 -17.21 0.90 -19.46
C PHE A 21 -18.52 0.41 -18.83
N MET A 22 -19.15 -0.62 -19.39
CA MET A 22 -20.36 -1.22 -18.83
C MET A 22 -20.07 -1.88 -17.49
N LEU A 23 -18.99 -2.67 -17.40
CA LEU A 23 -18.51 -3.24 -16.13
C LEU A 23 -18.22 -2.14 -15.10
N MET A 24 -17.49 -1.09 -15.48
CA MET A 24 -17.19 0.02 -14.58
C MET A 24 -18.46 0.71 -14.11
N LYS A 25 -19.41 0.99 -15.00
CA LYS A 25 -20.70 1.61 -14.65
C LYS A 25 -21.46 0.77 -13.63
N ILE A 26 -21.61 -0.53 -13.88
CA ILE A 26 -22.29 -1.46 -12.96
C ILE A 26 -21.57 -1.47 -11.61
N LEU A 27 -20.23 -1.54 -11.61
CA LEU A 27 -19.47 -1.46 -10.38
C LEU A 27 -19.75 -0.15 -9.65
N TYR A 28 -19.67 1.01 -10.30
CA TYR A 28 -19.91 2.30 -9.66
C TYR A 28 -21.34 2.47 -9.13
N GLU A 29 -22.36 1.97 -9.83
CA GLU A 29 -23.76 2.04 -9.40
C GLU A 29 -24.04 1.13 -8.20
N ASN A 30 -23.30 0.02 -8.08
CA ASN A 30 -23.47 -0.95 -6.99
C ASN A 30 -22.43 -0.81 -5.88
N LEU A 31 -21.36 -0.05 -6.11
CA LEU A 31 -20.41 0.32 -5.08
C LEU A 31 -21.09 1.39 -4.24
N ASP A 32 -21.40 1.06 -3.00
CA ASP A 32 -21.99 1.99 -2.07
C ASP A 32 -20.97 3.03 -1.59
N ILE A 33 -20.54 3.90 -2.50
CA ILE A 33 -19.52 4.93 -2.27
C ILE A 33 -20.05 5.95 -1.25
N GLY A 34 -21.38 6.10 -1.16
CA GLY A 34 -22.07 7.02 -0.26
C GLY A 34 -22.25 6.51 1.17
N SER A 35 -22.50 5.20 1.39
CA SER A 35 -22.69 4.63 2.74
C SER A 35 -21.42 4.11 3.39
N GLN A 36 -20.30 4.10 2.68
CA GLN A 36 -18.98 3.96 3.29
C GLN A 36 -18.64 5.25 4.04
N THR A 37 -19.40 5.55 5.11
CA THR A 37 -18.84 6.25 6.26
C THR A 37 -17.62 5.41 6.63
N ARG A 38 -16.43 5.85 6.19
CA ARG A 38 -15.17 5.16 6.46
C ARG A 38 -15.22 4.80 7.93
N LYS A 39 -15.39 3.52 8.26
CA LYS A 39 -15.32 3.08 9.66
C LYS A 39 -14.04 3.73 10.19
N PRO A 40 -14.11 4.51 11.28
CA PRO A 40 -12.95 5.23 11.76
C PRO A 40 -11.84 4.21 11.86
N GLU A 41 -10.75 4.48 11.14
CA GLU A 41 -9.62 3.59 11.09
C GLU A 41 -9.22 3.25 12.53
N SER A 42 -8.94 1.99 12.81
CA SER A 42 -8.57 1.62 14.16
C SER A 42 -7.36 2.46 14.58
N PRO A 43 -7.31 2.95 15.83
CA PRO A 43 -6.20 3.77 16.30
C PRO A 43 -4.86 3.05 16.09
N ASP A 44 -4.85 1.73 16.20
CA ASP A 44 -3.71 0.86 15.89
C ASP A 44 -3.19 1.00 14.43
N LEU A 45 -4.09 1.04 13.44
CA LEU A 45 -3.71 1.18 12.03
C LEU A 45 -3.29 2.62 11.70
N SER A 46 -3.94 3.61 12.30
CA SER A 46 -3.55 5.02 12.19
C SER A 46 -2.15 5.27 12.76
N SER A 47 -1.86 4.74 13.95
CA SER A 47 -0.52 4.75 14.54
C SER A 47 0.49 4.05 13.63
N LEU A 48 0.16 2.87 13.11
CA LEU A 48 1.06 2.14 12.21
C LEU A 48 1.38 2.92 10.93
N ARG A 49 0.39 3.53 10.29
CA ARG A 49 0.62 4.37 9.11
C ARG A 49 1.52 5.56 9.42
N SER A 50 1.30 6.22 10.55
CA SER A 50 2.13 7.36 10.97
C SER A 50 3.59 6.93 11.17
N MET A 51 3.83 5.78 11.81
CA MET A 51 5.17 5.20 11.94
C MET A 51 5.81 4.86 10.59
N MET A 52 5.06 4.27 9.66
CA MET A 52 5.56 3.94 8.33
C MET A 52 5.90 5.19 7.51
N ALA A 53 5.05 6.23 7.58
CA ALA A 53 5.29 7.50 6.91
C ALA A 53 6.56 8.17 7.42
N TYR A 54 6.74 8.22 8.75
CA TYR A 54 7.95 8.72 9.38
C TYR A 54 9.21 7.96 8.92
N ILE A 55 9.14 6.62 8.86
CA ILE A 55 10.26 5.82 8.37
C ILE A 55 10.57 6.14 6.90
N GLU A 56 9.56 6.27 6.02
CA GLU A 56 9.77 6.61 4.60
C GLU A 56 10.37 8.01 4.40
N GLU A 57 10.05 8.97 5.27
CA GLU A 57 10.61 10.32 5.23
C GLU A 57 12.06 10.36 5.75
N HIS A 58 12.34 9.65 6.84
CA HIS A 58 13.62 9.73 7.57
C HIS A 58 14.52 8.49 7.40
N TYR A 59 14.27 7.62 6.40
CA TYR A 59 15.02 6.36 6.27
C TYR A 59 16.52 6.57 6.07
N MET A 60 16.98 7.70 5.55
CA MET A 60 18.41 7.99 5.39
C MET A 60 19.09 8.47 6.69
N GLU A 61 18.30 8.85 7.69
CA GLU A 61 18.81 9.36 8.97
C GLU A 61 18.99 8.24 9.99
N HIS A 62 19.71 8.54 11.06
CA HIS A 62 19.81 7.65 12.21
C HIS A 62 18.54 7.77 13.08
N ILE A 63 17.49 7.04 12.71
CA ILE A 63 16.25 6.94 13.49
C ILE A 63 16.31 5.77 14.49
N THR A 64 15.82 6.00 15.70
CA THR A 64 15.74 4.99 16.76
C THR A 64 14.33 4.40 16.87
N LEU A 65 14.19 3.26 17.57
CA LEU A 65 12.88 2.69 17.89
C LEU A 65 12.01 3.66 18.72
N ALA A 66 12.63 4.55 19.51
CA ALA A 66 11.90 5.54 20.28
C ALA A 66 11.23 6.58 19.36
N ASP A 67 11.99 7.08 18.37
CA ASP A 67 11.50 8.08 17.42
C ASP A 67 10.35 7.53 16.58
N ILE A 68 10.48 6.28 16.12
CA ILE A 68 9.43 5.57 15.39
C ILE A 68 8.19 5.40 16.28
N ALA A 69 8.34 4.98 17.54
CA ALA A 69 7.19 4.80 18.42
C ALA A 69 6.47 6.14 18.70
N LEU A 70 7.23 7.22 18.87
CA LEU A 70 6.73 8.57 19.10
C LEU A 70 5.92 9.10 17.92
N SER A 71 6.35 8.88 16.67
CA SER A 71 5.58 9.30 15.49
C SER A 71 4.25 8.55 15.35
N GLY A 72 4.15 7.36 15.93
CA GLY A 72 2.90 6.60 16.06
C GLY A 72 2.05 6.94 17.29
N ALA A 73 2.45 7.95 18.09
CA ALA A 73 1.84 8.28 19.39
C ALA A 73 1.72 7.05 20.32
N CYS A 74 2.73 6.18 20.34
CA CYS A 74 2.71 4.94 21.11
C CYS A 74 4.05 4.63 21.78
N CYS A 75 4.07 3.62 22.66
CA CYS A 75 5.31 3.16 23.29
C CYS A 75 6.03 2.11 22.44
N LYS A 76 7.33 1.87 22.73
CA LYS A 76 8.19 0.92 21.99
C LYS A 76 7.60 -0.50 21.89
N SER A 77 6.97 -0.97 22.98
CA SER A 77 6.32 -2.29 23.02
C SER A 77 5.12 -2.36 22.08
N LYS A 78 4.28 -1.31 22.06
CA LYS A 78 3.13 -1.21 21.15
C LYS A 78 3.59 -1.07 19.70
N CYS A 79 4.59 -0.23 19.42
CA CYS A 79 5.23 -0.12 18.11
C CYS A 79 5.66 -1.49 17.57
N SER A 80 6.47 -2.22 18.34
CA SER A 80 6.93 -3.57 17.98
C SER A 80 5.78 -4.55 17.74
N LEU A 81 4.74 -4.50 18.60
CA LEU A 81 3.55 -5.33 18.45
C LEU A 81 2.77 -5.03 17.17
N LEU A 82 2.59 -3.76 16.82
CA LEU A 82 1.89 -3.34 15.61
C LEU A 82 2.62 -3.78 14.35
N PHE A 83 3.93 -3.56 14.27
CA PHE A 83 4.74 -4.03 13.16
C PHE A 83 4.68 -5.57 13.02
N LYS A 84 4.76 -6.30 14.14
CA LYS A 84 4.65 -7.76 14.12
C LYS A 84 3.27 -8.23 13.67
N LYS A 85 2.20 -7.61 14.18
CA LYS A 85 0.81 -7.99 13.89
C LYS A 85 0.43 -7.75 12.44
N TYR A 86 0.78 -6.57 11.91
CA TYR A 86 0.28 -6.11 10.61
C TYR A 86 1.27 -6.31 9.47
N LEU A 87 2.58 -6.23 9.73
CA LEU A 87 3.63 -6.31 8.72
C LEU A 87 4.47 -7.59 8.83
N ARG A 88 4.26 -8.40 9.87
CA ARG A 88 5.08 -9.59 10.20
C ARG A 88 6.58 -9.28 10.28
N ASP A 89 6.90 -8.07 10.70
CA ASP A 89 8.26 -7.55 10.79
C ASP A 89 8.48 -6.82 12.12
N THR A 90 9.73 -6.44 12.40
CA THR A 90 10.03 -5.47 13.46
C THR A 90 10.21 -4.07 12.85
N PRO A 91 10.04 -2.98 13.63
CA PRO A 91 10.22 -1.62 13.12
C PRO A 91 11.61 -1.39 12.52
N ILE A 92 12.65 -1.95 13.15
CA ILE A 92 14.03 -1.84 12.70
C ILE A 92 14.27 -2.68 11.44
N THR A 93 13.79 -3.94 11.42
CA THR A 93 13.90 -4.79 10.23
C THR A 93 13.20 -4.18 9.02
N TYR A 94 12.00 -3.63 9.21
CA TYR A 94 11.25 -2.91 8.18
C TYR A 94 12.06 -1.73 7.63
N THR A 95 12.62 -0.89 8.52
CA THR A 95 13.47 0.25 8.15
C THR A 95 14.68 -0.19 7.32
N THR A 96 15.37 -1.27 7.73
CA THR A 96 16.53 -1.79 7.00
C THR A 96 16.14 -2.31 5.61
N LYS A 97 15.03 -3.07 5.50
CA LYS A 97 14.52 -3.54 4.21
C LYS A 97 14.18 -2.38 3.28
N LEU A 98 13.58 -1.32 3.84
CA LEU A 98 13.29 -0.11 3.07
C LEU A 98 14.56 0.55 2.54
N ARG A 99 15.58 0.74 3.40
CA ARG A 99 16.88 1.30 3.01
C ARG A 99 17.49 0.52 1.86
N LEU A 100 17.56 -0.81 1.97
CA LEU A 100 18.09 -1.68 0.92
C LEU A 100 17.34 -1.53 -0.41
N ARG A 101 16.00 -1.51 -0.36
CA ARG A 101 15.15 -1.34 -1.55
C ARG A 101 15.42 0.00 -2.24
N LYS A 102 15.51 1.09 -1.47
CA LYS A 102 15.76 2.44 -2.01
C LYS A 102 17.16 2.56 -2.59
N SER A 103 18.18 2.06 -1.89
CA SER A 103 19.56 2.01 -2.39
C SER A 103 19.68 1.24 -3.70
N LEU A 104 19.02 0.08 -3.81
CA LEU A 104 19.01 -0.71 -5.04
C LEU A 104 18.33 0.06 -6.18
N SER A 105 17.20 0.73 -5.91
CA SER A 105 16.50 1.52 -6.94
C SER A 105 17.34 2.69 -7.47
N THR A 106 18.15 3.32 -6.62
CA THR A 106 19.06 4.40 -7.04
C THR A 106 20.24 3.88 -7.86
N LEU A 107 20.64 2.62 -7.67
CA LEU A 107 21.75 2.01 -8.42
C LEU A 107 21.34 1.46 -9.79
N LEU A 108 20.08 1.02 -9.94
CA LEU A 108 19.57 0.39 -11.16
C LEU A 108 18.74 1.32 -12.07
N GLY A 109 18.46 2.54 -11.61
CA GLY A 109 17.75 3.58 -12.39
C GLY A 109 18.73 4.60 -12.95
#